data_AF-B4K0Q7-F1
#
_entry.id   AF-B4K0Q7-F1
#
_cell.length_a   1.000
_cell.length_b   1.000
_cell.length_c   1.000
_cell.angle_alpha   90.00
_cell.angle_beta   90.00
_cell.angle_gamma   90.00
#
_symmetry.space_group_name_H-M   'P 1'
#
loop_
_entity.id
_entity.type
_entity.pdbx_description
1 polymer ?
#
loop_
_entity_poly.entity_id
_entity_poly.type
_entity_poly.pdbx_seq_one_letter_code
_entity_poly.pdbx_strand_id
1 'polypeptide(L)'
;MEVPYERISYTDKYWRIYEPWLPISPTYSRTDKFFFNYNYPGYLQSYPEMEGYVTLLSNSYDNSMSVIEYLQEKHWLTWKTTAVFMDFTHFNADANIFTICTLLVEQTPFGTILSNARIISAKLHFVAQLGKGGLIVLIIYIIVVIQFFKALVMVVWYEPIKLRSMWTKLDLIIFVLNITVIILVSVQEFMVSQLLAKVESSSKLEFLDFRMPTRLNEWTRNMLGFLVCLTTMRLWRVLQFASVFQLFASTAMIILTFLMGFGIAAVTINGNIADSFRA
;
A
#
# COMPACT_ATOMS: atom_id res chain seq x y z
N MET A 1 9.82 -32.89 14.89
CA MET A 1 9.92 -31.45 15.12
C MET A 1 8.81 -31.08 16.07
N GLU A 2 9.13 -30.76 17.32
CA GLU A 2 8.15 -30.22 18.27
C GLU A 2 7.75 -28.82 17.79
N VAL A 3 6.45 -28.61 17.65
CA VAL A 3 5.91 -27.27 17.40
C VAL A 3 6.11 -26.41 18.65
N PRO A 4 6.43 -25.11 18.51
CA PRO A 4 6.67 -24.25 19.66
C PRO A 4 5.41 -23.94 20.46
N TYR A 5 4.23 -24.46 20.08
CA TYR A 5 2.95 -24.21 20.73
C TYR A 5 2.24 -25.52 21.04
N GLU A 6 1.56 -25.57 22.17
CA GLU A 6 0.71 -26.69 22.56
C GLU A 6 -0.76 -26.30 22.39
N ARG A 7 -1.49 -27.06 21.56
CA ARG A 7 -2.93 -26.79 21.32
C ARG A 7 -3.74 -27.43 22.44
N ILE A 8 -4.39 -26.61 23.26
CA ILE A 8 -5.15 -27.09 24.42
C ILE A 8 -6.61 -27.38 24.01
N SER A 9 -7.18 -28.52 24.42
CA SER A 9 -8.49 -29.01 23.95
C SER A 9 -9.68 -28.05 24.12
N TYR A 10 -9.60 -27.08 25.02
CA TYR A 10 -10.67 -26.10 25.23
C TYR A 10 -10.57 -24.86 24.34
N THR A 11 -9.50 -24.70 23.54
CA THR A 11 -9.31 -23.51 22.70
C THR A 11 -10.52 -23.29 21.79
N ASP A 12 -11.16 -24.32 21.26
CA ASP A 12 -12.25 -24.14 20.28
C ASP A 12 -13.66 -23.95 20.91
N LYS A 13 -13.82 -23.98 22.24
CA LYS A 13 -15.13 -24.25 22.89
C LYS A 13 -15.71 -23.15 23.80
N TYR A 14 -14.92 -22.24 24.37
CA TYR A 14 -15.38 -21.25 25.38
C TYR A 14 -14.92 -19.81 25.10
N TRP A 15 -15.51 -18.82 25.79
CA TRP A 15 -15.01 -17.44 25.85
C TRP A 15 -13.65 -17.42 26.56
N ARG A 16 -12.65 -16.83 25.91
CA ARG A 16 -11.23 -17.07 26.22
C ARG A 16 -10.67 -15.93 27.06
N ILE A 17 -9.95 -16.25 28.13
CA ILE A 17 -9.20 -15.28 28.94
C ILE A 17 -7.73 -15.22 28.46
N TYR A 18 -7.18 -16.35 28.01
CA TYR A 18 -5.85 -16.44 27.39
C TYR A 18 -5.81 -17.53 26.30
N GLU A 19 -5.01 -17.31 25.26
CA GLU A 19 -4.79 -18.24 24.15
C GLU A 19 -3.30 -18.48 23.90
N PRO A 20 -2.89 -19.72 23.56
CA PRO A 20 -1.55 -19.95 23.04
C PRO A 20 -1.37 -19.25 21.68
N TRP A 21 -0.14 -18.94 21.33
CA TRP A 21 0.17 -18.43 20.00
C TRP A 21 -0.06 -19.52 18.96
N LEU A 22 -1.01 -19.28 18.06
CA LEU A 22 -1.39 -20.24 17.03
C LEU A 22 -0.73 -19.85 15.71
N PRO A 23 -0.40 -20.83 14.84
CA PRO A 23 0.09 -20.51 13.52
C PRO A 23 -0.96 -19.69 12.76
N ILE A 24 -0.51 -18.65 12.05
CA ILE A 24 -1.39 -17.83 11.22
C ILE A 24 -2.05 -18.75 10.17
N SER A 25 -3.38 -18.88 10.24
CA SER A 25 -4.13 -19.51 9.15
C SER A 25 -4.29 -18.47 8.03
N PRO A 26 -3.84 -18.76 6.80
CA PRO A 26 -3.98 -17.79 5.72
C PRO A 26 -5.45 -17.64 5.33
N THR A 27 -6.08 -16.55 5.75
CA THR A 27 -7.44 -16.16 5.32
C THR A 27 -7.47 -15.69 3.85
N TYR A 28 -6.32 -15.43 3.25
CA TYR A 28 -6.19 -14.78 1.94
C TYR A 28 -5.94 -15.75 0.79
N SER A 29 -6.51 -15.44 -0.37
CA SER A 29 -6.36 -16.23 -1.59
C SER A 29 -4.90 -16.19 -2.09
N ARG A 30 -4.49 -17.25 -2.81
CA ARG A 30 -3.17 -17.30 -3.48
C ARG A 30 -2.93 -16.12 -4.43
N THR A 31 -3.99 -15.55 -4.99
CA THR A 31 -3.92 -14.38 -5.88
C THR A 31 -3.53 -13.11 -5.12
N ASP A 32 -4.06 -12.93 -3.91
CA ASP A 32 -3.78 -11.76 -3.08
C ASP A 32 -2.30 -11.78 -2.67
N LYS A 33 -1.77 -12.99 -2.40
CA LYS A 33 -0.34 -13.24 -2.14
C LYS A 33 0.58 -12.78 -3.25
N PHE A 34 0.15 -12.94 -4.50
CA PHE A 34 0.96 -12.53 -5.64
C PHE A 34 0.96 -11.01 -5.85
N PHE A 35 -0.21 -10.35 -5.75
CA PHE A 35 -0.32 -8.94 -6.07
C PHE A 35 0.21 -8.00 -4.98
N PHE A 36 0.18 -8.39 -3.70
CA PHE A 36 0.39 -7.45 -2.59
C PHE A 36 1.71 -7.60 -1.82
N ASN A 37 2.66 -8.40 -2.31
CA ASN A 37 4.01 -8.65 -1.74
C ASN A 37 4.03 -8.53 -0.21
N TYR A 38 3.64 -9.60 0.49
CA TYR A 38 3.48 -9.62 1.95
C TYR A 38 4.78 -9.73 2.73
N ASN A 39 5.84 -9.09 2.25
CA ASN A 39 7.10 -9.00 2.96
C ASN A 39 7.21 -7.62 3.61
N TYR A 40 7.35 -7.61 4.93
CA TYR A 40 7.69 -6.41 5.68
C TYR A 40 9.21 -6.18 5.56
N PRO A 41 9.65 -5.04 5.02
CA PRO A 41 11.08 -4.72 4.95
C PRO A 41 11.60 -4.38 6.35
N GLY A 42 12.35 -5.32 6.94
CA GLY A 42 13.07 -5.11 8.17
C GLY A 42 14.43 -4.42 7.98
N TYR A 43 15.15 -4.16 9.06
CA TYR A 43 16.50 -3.60 8.99
C TYR A 43 17.50 -4.64 8.47
N LEU A 44 17.42 -5.87 8.98
CA LEU A 44 18.31 -6.97 8.59
C LEU A 44 17.77 -7.76 7.40
N GLN A 45 16.48 -8.11 7.42
CA GLN A 45 15.87 -8.99 6.45
C GLN A 45 14.40 -8.59 6.21
N SER A 46 13.87 -8.97 5.06
CA SER A 46 12.43 -8.90 4.80
C SER A 46 11.71 -10.11 5.40
N TYR A 47 10.64 -9.86 6.17
CA TYR A 47 9.89 -10.90 6.87
C TYR A 47 8.52 -11.14 6.22
N PRO A 48 8.08 -12.40 6.04
CA PRO A 48 6.74 -12.69 5.55
C PRO A 48 5.69 -12.38 6.64
N GLU A 49 4.80 -11.42 6.39
CA GLU A 49 3.74 -10.99 7.32
C GLU A 49 2.65 -12.06 7.53
N MET A 50 2.56 -13.03 6.61
CA MET A 50 1.51 -14.05 6.58
C MET A 50 1.92 -15.39 7.19
N GLU A 51 3.14 -15.48 7.69
CA GLU A 51 3.71 -16.70 8.25
C GLU A 51 4.20 -16.42 9.66
N GLY A 52 4.11 -17.44 10.52
CA GLY A 52 4.50 -17.33 11.91
C GLY A 52 3.32 -17.59 12.84
N TYR A 53 3.45 -17.08 14.05
CA TYR A 53 2.52 -17.32 15.15
C TYR A 53 1.89 -16.03 15.61
N VAL A 54 0.59 -16.08 15.90
CA VAL A 54 -0.20 -14.94 16.34
C VAL A 54 -0.90 -15.26 17.65
N THR A 55 -0.98 -14.26 18.51
CA THR A 55 -1.80 -14.24 19.71
C THR A 55 -2.56 -12.92 19.73
N LEU A 56 -3.85 -12.98 20.04
CA LEU A 56 -4.71 -11.80 20.07
C LEU A 56 -4.84 -11.30 21.50
N LEU A 57 -4.61 -10.01 21.69
CA LEU A 57 -4.88 -9.35 22.97
C LEU A 57 -6.39 -9.08 23.10
N SER A 58 -6.85 -8.97 24.34
CA SER A 58 -8.25 -8.66 24.65
C SER A 58 -8.51 -7.15 24.60
N ASN A 59 -9.78 -6.75 24.63
CA ASN A 59 -10.15 -5.34 24.76
C ASN A 59 -9.96 -4.81 26.18
N SER A 60 -9.98 -5.69 27.19
CA SER A 60 -9.73 -5.30 28.58
C SER A 60 -8.23 -5.35 28.89
N TYR A 61 -7.76 -4.38 29.67
CA TYR A 61 -6.39 -4.34 30.17
C TYR A 61 -6.06 -5.59 30.98
N ASP A 62 -6.92 -5.97 31.94
CA ASP A 62 -6.67 -7.10 32.84
C ASP A 62 -6.54 -8.43 32.08
N ASN A 63 -7.45 -8.68 31.14
CA ASN A 63 -7.39 -9.88 30.30
C ASN A 63 -6.16 -9.90 29.40
N SER A 64 -5.79 -8.75 28.82
CA SER A 64 -4.58 -8.64 28.00
C SER A 64 -3.31 -8.85 28.82
N MET A 65 -3.29 -8.37 30.06
CA MET A 65 -2.20 -8.61 30.99
C MET A 65 -2.09 -10.10 31.32
N SER A 66 -3.21 -10.78 31.59
CA SER A 66 -3.21 -12.24 31.78
C SER A 66 -2.68 -13.01 30.56
N VAL A 67 -2.98 -12.57 29.34
CA VAL A 67 -2.39 -13.14 28.11
C VAL A 67 -0.87 -12.94 28.10
N ILE A 68 -0.39 -11.72 28.40
CA ILE A 68 1.05 -11.41 28.40
C ILE A 68 1.78 -12.22 29.48
N GLU A 69 1.23 -12.32 30.69
CA GLU A 69 1.78 -13.14 31.77
C GLU A 69 1.87 -14.61 31.37
N TYR A 70 0.82 -15.16 30.76
CA TYR A 70 0.83 -16.52 30.21
C TYR A 70 1.92 -16.72 29.15
N LEU A 71 2.08 -15.77 28.22
CA LEU A 71 3.13 -15.81 27.20
C LEU A 71 4.53 -15.81 27.84
N GLN A 72 4.75 -14.96 28.84
CA GLN A 72 6.01 -14.88 29.58
C GLN A 72 6.31 -16.18 30.33
N GLU A 73 5.32 -16.77 31.03
CA GLU A 73 5.46 -18.03 31.75
C GLU A 73 5.82 -19.20 30.81
N LYS A 74 5.30 -19.17 29.58
CA LYS A 74 5.58 -20.18 28.55
C LYS A 74 6.84 -19.89 27.72
N HIS A 75 7.62 -18.87 28.06
CA HIS A 75 8.86 -18.49 27.34
C HIS A 75 8.67 -18.42 25.82
N TRP A 76 7.58 -17.79 25.37
CA TRP A 76 7.21 -17.73 23.96
C TRP A 76 8.29 -17.11 23.05
N LEU A 77 9.11 -16.19 23.61
CA LEU A 77 10.30 -15.67 22.97
C LEU A 77 11.47 -16.62 23.20
N THR A 78 11.91 -17.25 22.12
CA THR A 78 13.04 -18.17 22.13
C THR A 78 14.19 -17.59 21.30
N TRP A 79 15.38 -18.20 21.38
CA TRP A 79 16.52 -17.83 20.54
C TRP A 79 16.26 -18.00 19.03
N LYS A 80 15.19 -18.70 18.64
CA LYS A 80 14.75 -18.85 17.24
C LYS A 80 13.83 -17.71 16.79
N THR A 81 13.36 -16.87 17.70
CA THR A 81 12.49 -15.75 17.38
C THR A 81 13.32 -14.64 16.75
N THR A 82 13.15 -14.43 15.44
CA THR A 82 13.92 -13.43 14.68
C THR A 82 13.27 -12.05 14.71
N ALA A 83 11.93 -12.00 14.74
CA ALA A 83 11.15 -10.79 14.68
C ALA A 83 9.84 -10.95 15.43
N VAL A 84 9.42 -9.89 16.11
CA VAL A 84 8.12 -9.76 16.78
C VAL A 84 7.40 -8.57 16.19
N PHE A 85 6.18 -8.80 15.73
CA PHE A 85 5.29 -7.76 15.23
C PHE A 85 4.20 -7.47 16.26
N MET A 86 3.94 -6.19 16.51
CA MET A 86 2.76 -5.72 17.22
C MET A 86 1.96 -4.82 16.28
N ASP A 87 0.81 -5.32 15.85
CA ASP A 87 -0.09 -4.63 14.93
C ASP A 87 -1.35 -4.17 15.66
N PHE A 88 -1.68 -2.88 15.52
CA PHE A 88 -2.94 -2.34 16.01
C PHE A 88 -3.45 -1.25 15.08
N THR A 89 -4.78 -1.12 15.03
CA THR A 89 -5.45 -0.11 14.22
C THR A 89 -6.25 0.81 15.13
N HIS A 90 -6.09 2.12 14.93
CA HIS A 90 -6.81 3.15 15.66
C HIS A 90 -7.67 3.94 14.66
N PHE A 91 -8.97 4.04 14.93
CA PHE A 91 -9.88 4.90 14.20
C PHE A 91 -10.13 6.21 14.95
N ASN A 92 -9.86 7.35 14.30
CA ASN A 92 -10.22 8.67 14.80
C ASN A 92 -11.56 9.10 14.20
N ALA A 93 -12.60 9.24 15.02
CA ALA A 93 -13.95 9.58 14.59
C ALA A 93 -14.09 11.02 14.08
N ASP A 94 -13.39 11.97 14.71
CA ASP A 94 -13.47 13.40 14.35
C ASP A 94 -12.91 13.65 12.95
N ALA A 95 -11.77 13.02 12.63
CA ALA A 95 -11.13 13.15 11.33
C ALA A 95 -11.59 12.09 10.31
N ASN A 96 -12.27 11.03 10.76
CA ASN A 96 -12.60 9.82 10.01
C ASN A 96 -11.35 9.20 9.35
N ILE A 97 -10.27 9.04 10.12
CA ILE A 97 -8.99 8.51 9.65
C ILE A 97 -8.68 7.21 10.40
N PHE A 98 -8.31 6.18 9.64
CA PHE A 98 -7.73 4.96 10.18
C PHE A 98 -6.22 5.12 10.23
N THR A 99 -5.63 4.87 11.40
CA THR A 99 -4.19 4.84 11.62
C THR A 99 -3.79 3.42 11.96
N ILE A 100 -2.96 2.83 11.12
CA ILE A 100 -2.44 1.47 11.30
C ILE A 100 -1.00 1.59 11.75
N CYS A 101 -0.73 0.99 12.89
CA CYS A 101 0.57 0.98 13.52
C CYS A 101 1.10 -0.45 13.49
N THR A 102 2.25 -0.64 12.88
CA THR A 102 3.01 -1.89 12.91
C THR A 102 4.34 -1.61 13.58
N LEU A 103 4.52 -2.12 14.79
CA LEU A 103 5.77 -2.10 15.52
C LEU A 103 6.51 -3.41 15.25
N LEU A 104 7.77 -3.32 14.90
CA LEU A 104 8.67 -4.44 14.65
C LEU A 104 9.82 -4.40 15.65
N VAL A 105 10.05 -5.51 16.33
CA VAL A 105 11.23 -5.74 17.16
C VAL A 105 11.99 -6.93 16.56
N GLU A 106 13.14 -6.67 15.96
CA GLU A 106 14.04 -7.67 15.39
C GLU A 106 15.11 -8.06 16.40
N GLN A 107 15.37 -9.36 16.51
CA GLN A 107 16.51 -9.89 17.23
C GLN A 107 17.56 -10.35 16.22
N THR A 108 18.72 -9.69 16.25
CA THR A 108 19.86 -10.09 15.42
C THR A 108 20.48 -11.39 15.94
N PRO A 109 21.18 -12.15 15.08
CA PRO A 109 21.93 -13.35 15.50
C PRO A 109 22.98 -13.06 16.59
N PHE A 110 23.43 -11.80 16.71
CA PHE A 110 24.40 -11.34 17.69
C PHE A 110 23.77 -10.91 19.03
N GLY A 111 22.45 -11.05 19.18
CA GLY A 111 21.73 -10.67 20.41
C GLY A 111 21.41 -9.18 20.53
N THR A 112 21.71 -8.36 19.51
CA THR A 112 21.24 -6.96 19.45
C THR A 112 19.77 -6.93 19.07
N ILE A 113 19.00 -6.07 19.73
CA ILE A 113 17.58 -5.84 19.46
C ILE A 113 17.44 -4.55 18.68
N LEU A 114 16.77 -4.60 17.53
CA LEU A 114 16.49 -3.44 16.67
C LEU A 114 14.97 -3.22 16.66
N SER A 115 14.54 -1.97 16.84
CA SER A 115 13.12 -1.61 16.79
C SER A 115 12.83 -0.71 15.60
N ASN A 116 11.70 -0.96 14.94
CA ASN A 116 11.17 -0.16 13.85
C ASN A 116 9.67 0.05 14.05
N ALA A 117 9.16 1.20 13.67
CA ALA A 117 7.74 1.52 13.75
C ALA A 117 7.27 2.09 12.41
N ARG A 118 6.25 1.46 11.82
CA ARG A 118 5.57 1.96 10.62
C ARG A 118 4.17 2.40 11.00
N ILE A 119 3.91 3.70 10.84
CA ILE A 119 2.62 4.31 11.14
C ILE A 119 2.05 4.85 9.83
N ILE A 120 0.89 4.35 9.41
CA ILE A 120 0.21 4.80 8.20
C ILE A 120 -1.19 5.28 8.58
N SER A 121 -1.46 6.54 8.27
CA SER A 121 -2.79 7.12 8.39
C SER A 121 -3.44 7.26 7.02
N ALA A 122 -4.63 6.68 6.87
CA ALA A 122 -5.38 6.68 5.62
C ALA A 122 -6.88 6.87 5.87
N LYS A 123 -7.52 7.60 4.94
CA LYS A 123 -8.98 7.65 4.84
C LYS A 123 -9.42 6.45 4.01
N LEU A 124 -9.87 5.40 4.68
CA LEU A 124 -10.20 4.14 4.02
C LEU A 124 -11.62 4.11 3.45
N HIS A 125 -12.54 4.93 3.97
CA HIS A 125 -13.93 5.00 3.52
C HIS A 125 -14.19 6.34 2.82
N PHE A 126 -13.80 6.41 1.53
CA PHE A 126 -13.80 7.67 0.79
C PHE A 126 -15.21 8.06 0.34
N VAL A 127 -16.01 7.09 -0.13
CA VAL A 127 -17.28 7.37 -0.82
C VAL A 127 -18.35 7.84 0.17
N ALA A 128 -18.46 7.24 1.36
CA ALA A 128 -19.43 7.68 2.36
C ALA A 128 -19.11 9.06 2.96
N GLN A 129 -17.86 9.52 2.87
CA GLN A 129 -17.44 10.82 3.38
C GLN A 129 -17.64 11.96 2.36
N LEU A 130 -17.87 11.63 1.08
CA LEU A 130 -18.15 12.66 0.08
C LEU A 130 -19.49 13.32 0.41
N GLY A 131 -19.42 14.55 0.95
CA GLY A 131 -20.58 15.42 1.02
C GLY A 131 -21.20 15.62 -0.37
N LYS A 132 -22.41 16.19 -0.43
CA LYS A 132 -23.14 16.39 -1.70
C LYS A 132 -22.29 17.02 -2.81
N GLY A 133 -21.44 17.99 -2.47
CA GLY A 133 -20.51 18.61 -3.43
C GLY A 133 -19.44 17.66 -3.97
N GLY A 134 -18.87 16.81 -3.11
CA GLY A 134 -17.88 15.81 -3.52
C GLY A 134 -18.45 14.76 -4.47
N LEU A 135 -19.68 14.30 -4.23
CA LEU A 135 -20.39 13.40 -5.14
C LEU A 135 -20.64 14.03 -6.52
N ILE A 136 -21.02 15.31 -6.56
CA ILE A 136 -21.19 16.04 -7.83
C ILE A 136 -19.87 16.11 -8.60
N VAL A 137 -18.76 16.44 -7.93
CA VAL A 137 -17.43 16.48 -8.55
C VAL A 137 -17.01 15.10 -9.07
N LEU A 138 -17.29 14.03 -8.33
CA LEU A 138 -17.03 12.66 -8.77
C LEU A 138 -17.81 12.31 -10.03
N ILE A 139 -19.10 12.65 -10.09
CA ILE A 139 -19.95 12.42 -11.28
C ILE A 139 -19.41 13.20 -12.49
N ILE A 140 -19.06 14.47 -12.31
CA ILE A 140 -18.46 15.29 -13.36
C ILE A 140 -17.15 14.66 -13.84
N TYR A 141 -16.30 14.21 -12.93
CA TYR A 141 -15.05 13.55 -13.26
C TYR A 141 -15.27 12.31 -14.12
N ILE A 142 -16.20 11.43 -13.74
CA ILE A 142 -16.53 10.23 -14.52
C ILE A 142 -17.04 10.59 -15.91
N ILE A 143 -17.89 11.61 -16.04
CA ILE A 143 -18.36 12.11 -17.35
C ILE A 143 -17.18 12.59 -18.21
N VAL A 144 -16.25 13.35 -17.63
CA VAL A 144 -15.06 13.83 -18.34
C VAL A 144 -14.18 12.68 -18.81
N VAL A 145 -13.99 11.65 -17.98
CA VAL A 145 -13.22 10.44 -18.36
C VAL A 145 -13.89 9.71 -19.52
N ILE A 146 -15.22 9.56 -19.51
CA ILE A 146 -15.97 8.91 -20.61
C ILE A 146 -15.84 9.71 -21.91
N GLN A 147 -15.98 11.04 -21.85
CA GLN A 147 -15.82 11.89 -23.03
C GLN A 147 -14.40 11.83 -23.58
N PHE A 148 -13.39 11.82 -22.69
CA PHE A 148 -12.00 11.65 -23.07
C PHE A 148 -11.76 10.29 -23.76
N PHE A 149 -12.34 9.22 -23.21
CA PHE A 149 -12.25 7.89 -23.82
C PHE A 149 -12.87 7.84 -25.22
N LYS A 150 -14.07 8.40 -25.40
CA LYS A 150 -14.73 8.48 -26.71
C LYS A 150 -13.86 9.18 -27.75
N ALA A 151 -13.26 10.31 -27.37
CA ALA A 151 -12.35 11.05 -28.24
C ALA A 151 -11.10 10.24 -28.61
N LEU A 152 -10.52 9.53 -27.64
CA LEU A 152 -9.35 8.68 -27.86
C LEU A 152 -9.67 7.53 -28.81
N VAL A 153 -10.75 6.80 -28.58
CA VAL A 153 -11.19 5.68 -29.45
C VAL A 153 -11.40 6.17 -30.88
N MET A 154 -12.04 7.32 -31.08
CA MET A 154 -12.23 7.88 -32.42
C MET A 154 -10.88 8.10 -33.13
N VAL A 155 -9.88 8.68 -32.45
CA VAL A 155 -8.54 8.89 -33.04
C VAL A 155 -7.85 7.57 -33.38
N VAL A 156 -7.97 6.56 -32.51
CA VAL A 156 -7.36 5.24 -32.73
C VAL A 156 -7.98 4.53 -33.93
N TRP A 157 -9.30 4.61 -34.10
CA TRP A 157 -10.03 3.91 -35.15
C TRP A 157 -9.94 4.58 -36.52
N TYR A 158 -10.07 5.91 -36.59
CA TYR A 158 -10.11 6.62 -37.87
C TYR A 158 -8.73 7.03 -38.40
N GLU A 159 -7.73 7.19 -37.53
CA GLU A 159 -6.40 7.68 -37.93
C GLU A 159 -5.26 6.89 -37.26
N PRO A 160 -5.08 5.60 -37.59
CA PRO A 160 -4.08 4.74 -36.94
C PRO A 160 -2.63 5.24 -37.14
N ILE A 161 -2.38 6.05 -38.17
CA ILE A 161 -1.07 6.70 -38.37
C ILE A 161 -0.71 7.66 -37.22
N LYS A 162 -1.71 8.32 -36.59
CA LYS A 162 -1.47 9.20 -35.44
C LYS A 162 -1.07 8.45 -34.18
N LEU A 163 -1.23 7.13 -34.11
CA LEU A 163 -0.74 6.29 -33.00
C LEU A 163 0.79 6.32 -32.86
N ARG A 164 1.52 6.64 -33.93
CA ARG A 164 2.98 6.80 -33.87
C ARG A 164 3.39 8.08 -33.14
N SER A 165 2.49 9.05 -32.97
CA SER A 165 2.75 10.29 -32.25
C SER A 165 2.98 10.02 -30.76
N MET A 166 4.02 10.63 -30.20
CA MET A 166 4.31 10.55 -28.75
C MET A 166 3.15 11.02 -27.90
N TRP A 167 2.40 12.03 -28.37
CA TRP A 167 1.25 12.57 -27.66
C TRP A 167 0.08 11.59 -27.57
N THR A 168 -0.18 10.84 -28.64
CA THR A 168 -1.25 9.84 -28.64
C THR A 168 -0.90 8.64 -27.75
N LYS A 169 0.39 8.28 -27.66
CA LYS A 169 0.86 7.29 -26.67
C LYS A 169 0.68 7.79 -25.23
N LEU A 170 1.00 9.05 -24.96
CA LEU A 170 0.78 9.67 -23.66
C LEU A 170 -0.73 9.70 -23.30
N ASP A 171 -1.59 10.06 -24.25
CA ASP A 171 -3.05 10.03 -24.07
C ASP A 171 -3.55 8.60 -23.75
N LEU A 172 -2.98 7.57 -24.38
CA LEU A 172 -3.28 6.16 -24.08
C LEU A 172 -2.83 5.74 -22.67
N ILE A 173 -1.64 6.15 -22.23
CA ILE A 173 -1.14 5.88 -20.87
C ILE A 173 -2.04 6.54 -19.83
N ILE A 174 -2.43 7.80 -20.04
CA ILE A 174 -3.38 8.51 -19.17
C ILE A 174 -4.70 7.76 -19.07
N PHE A 175 -5.20 7.24 -20.20
CA PHE A 175 -6.45 6.47 -20.20
C PHE A 175 -6.33 5.17 -19.38
N VAL A 176 -5.25 4.41 -19.57
CA VAL A 176 -5.01 3.18 -18.78
C VAL A 176 -4.92 3.52 -17.29
N LEU A 177 -4.17 4.55 -16.92
CA LEU A 177 -4.04 4.99 -15.53
C LEU A 177 -5.38 5.41 -14.91
N ASN A 178 -6.25 6.11 -15.66
CA ASN A 178 -7.59 6.47 -15.18
C ASN A 178 -8.40 5.21 -14.84
N ILE A 179 -8.42 4.21 -15.72
CA ILE A 179 -9.11 2.94 -15.47
C ILE A 179 -8.53 2.25 -14.26
N THR A 180 -7.20 2.15 -14.17
CA THR A 180 -6.53 1.52 -13.03
C THR A 180 -6.89 2.20 -11.71
N VAL A 181 -6.89 3.52 -11.65
CA VAL A 181 -7.27 4.29 -10.46
C VAL A 181 -8.73 4.01 -10.08
N ILE A 182 -9.66 4.04 -11.04
CA ILE A 182 -11.08 3.76 -10.78
C ILE A 182 -11.26 2.35 -10.19
N ILE A 183 -10.62 1.34 -10.79
CA ILE A 183 -10.68 -0.05 -10.31
C ILE A 183 -10.11 -0.16 -8.90
N LEU A 184 -8.93 0.40 -8.63
CA LEU A 184 -8.29 0.33 -7.32
C LEU A 184 -9.15 0.99 -6.22
N VAL A 185 -9.73 2.17 -6.50
CA VAL A 185 -10.65 2.85 -5.58
C VAL A 185 -11.88 2.00 -5.31
N SER A 186 -12.50 1.41 -6.34
CA SER A 186 -13.68 0.56 -6.16
C SER A 186 -13.38 -0.71 -5.36
N VAL A 187 -12.24 -1.36 -5.61
CA VAL A 187 -11.82 -2.56 -4.85
C VAL A 187 -11.52 -2.19 -3.40
N GLN A 188 -10.80 -1.10 -3.16
CA GLN A 188 -10.52 -0.61 -1.81
C GLN A 188 -11.81 -0.35 -1.03
N GLU A 189 -12.77 0.39 -1.61
CA GLU A 189 -14.03 0.72 -0.96
C GLU A 189 -14.83 -0.56 -0.64
N PHE A 190 -14.91 -1.51 -1.58
CA PHE A 190 -15.59 -2.78 -1.36
C PHE A 190 -14.97 -3.60 -0.22
N MET A 191 -13.64 -3.67 -0.15
CA MET A 191 -12.94 -4.37 0.93
C MET A 191 -13.20 -3.72 2.29
N VAL A 192 -13.16 -2.39 2.35
CA VAL A 192 -13.40 -1.64 3.58
C VAL A 192 -14.83 -1.81 4.06
N SER A 193 -15.82 -1.73 3.17
CA SER A 193 -17.23 -1.98 3.51
C SER A 193 -17.46 -3.39 4.07
N GLN A 194 -16.80 -4.41 3.51
CA GLN A 194 -16.89 -5.77 4.06
C GLN A 194 -16.28 -5.88 5.46
N LEU A 195 -15.12 -5.26 5.69
CA LEU A 195 -14.47 -5.27 7.00
C LEU A 195 -15.32 -4.55 8.04
N LEU A 196 -15.90 -3.40 7.68
CA LEU A 196 -16.81 -2.65 8.56
C LEU A 196 -18.09 -3.42 8.87
N ALA A 197 -18.68 -4.11 7.89
CA ALA A 197 -19.85 -4.96 8.13
C ALA A 197 -19.53 -6.12 9.10
N LYS A 198 -18.29 -6.64 9.09
CA LYS A 198 -17.84 -7.64 10.06
C LYS A 198 -17.68 -7.07 11.47
N VAL A 199 -17.24 -5.81 11.61
CA VAL A 199 -17.22 -5.10 12.90
C VAL A 199 -18.63 -5.05 13.48
N GLU A 200 -19.61 -4.65 12.68
CA GLU A 200 -20.97 -4.41 13.14
C GLU A 200 -21.71 -5.72 13.51
N SER A 201 -21.43 -6.81 12.79
CA SER A 201 -22.10 -8.10 12.97
C SER A 201 -21.47 -9.01 14.01
N SER A 202 -20.19 -8.82 14.35
CA SER A 202 -19.47 -9.72 15.26
C SER A 202 -19.55 -9.22 16.70
N SER A 203 -20.24 -9.97 17.57
CA SER A 203 -20.19 -9.76 19.03
C SER A 203 -18.86 -10.21 19.65
N LYS A 204 -18.05 -10.96 18.89
CA LYS A 204 -16.67 -11.35 19.25
C LYS A 204 -15.70 -10.33 18.67
N LEU A 205 -14.86 -9.78 19.53
CA LEU A 205 -13.74 -8.91 19.19
C LEU A 205 -12.67 -9.71 18.43
N GLU A 206 -12.88 -9.93 17.13
CA GLU A 206 -11.83 -10.44 16.24
C GLU A 206 -10.98 -9.27 15.72
N PHE A 207 -9.66 -9.46 15.67
CA PHE A 207 -8.77 -8.48 15.07
C PHE A 207 -9.03 -8.42 13.56
N LEU A 208 -9.45 -7.26 13.07
CA LEU A 208 -9.65 -7.01 11.66
C LEU A 208 -8.40 -6.41 11.06
N ASP A 209 -7.88 -7.08 10.04
CA ASP A 209 -6.67 -6.66 9.37
C ASP A 209 -6.96 -5.57 8.32
N PHE A 210 -6.66 -4.31 8.66
CA PHE A 210 -6.76 -3.15 7.78
C PHE A 210 -5.48 -2.85 6.99
N ARG A 211 -4.43 -3.69 7.07
CA ARG A 211 -3.17 -3.46 6.33
C ARG A 211 -3.39 -3.53 4.82
N MET A 212 -4.21 -4.46 4.39
CA MET A 212 -4.51 -4.68 2.97
C MET A 212 -5.22 -3.49 2.28
N PRO A 213 -6.36 -2.98 2.77
CA PRO A 213 -6.99 -1.80 2.18
C PRO A 213 -6.08 -0.56 2.25
N THR A 214 -5.18 -0.49 3.22
CA THR A 214 -4.22 0.60 3.36
C THR A 214 -3.09 0.54 2.35
N ARG A 215 -2.57 -0.66 2.06
CA ARG A 215 -1.63 -0.86 0.95
C ARG A 215 -2.30 -0.47 -0.36
N LEU A 216 -3.52 -0.94 -0.63
CA LEU A 216 -4.30 -0.52 -1.81
C LEU A 216 -4.40 1.01 -1.91
N ASN A 217 -4.66 1.69 -0.79
CA ASN A 217 -4.70 3.16 -0.75
C ASN A 217 -3.36 3.81 -1.10
N GLU A 218 -2.23 3.29 -0.61
CA GLU A 218 -0.89 3.77 -0.99
C GLU A 218 -0.65 3.62 -2.51
N TRP A 219 -1.01 2.47 -3.07
CA TRP A 219 -0.91 2.21 -4.52
C TRP A 219 -1.80 3.16 -5.32
N THR A 220 -3.07 3.33 -4.92
CA THR A 220 -4.00 4.30 -5.53
C THR A 220 -3.42 5.71 -5.49
N ARG A 221 -2.86 6.15 -4.36
CA ARG A 221 -2.28 7.48 -4.22
C ARG A 221 -1.09 7.69 -5.15
N ASN A 222 -0.22 6.69 -5.28
CA ASN A 222 0.92 6.74 -6.19
C ASN A 222 0.46 6.80 -7.66
N MET A 223 -0.51 5.96 -8.05
CA MET A 223 -1.09 5.97 -9.40
C MET A 223 -1.80 7.28 -9.73
N LEU A 224 -2.51 7.86 -8.76
CA LEU A 224 -3.12 9.19 -8.89
C LEU A 224 -2.06 10.28 -9.10
N GLY A 225 -0.93 10.21 -8.37
CA GLY A 225 0.20 11.12 -8.55
C GLY A 225 0.77 11.07 -9.98
N PHE A 226 1.01 9.86 -10.50
CA PHE A 226 1.42 9.67 -11.90
C PHE A 226 0.38 10.20 -12.89
N LEU A 227 -0.90 9.95 -12.63
CA LEU A 227 -1.99 10.46 -13.47
C LEU A 227 -2.02 11.99 -13.52
N VAL A 228 -1.88 12.67 -12.39
CA VAL A 228 -1.82 14.14 -12.32
C VAL A 228 -0.56 14.66 -13.02
N CYS A 229 0.59 14.01 -12.83
CA CYS A 229 1.83 14.36 -13.51
C CYS A 229 1.71 14.25 -15.05
N LEU A 230 1.12 13.17 -15.56
CA LEU A 230 0.96 13.00 -17.00
C LEU A 230 -0.13 13.91 -17.60
N THR A 231 -1.21 14.16 -16.87
CA THR A 231 -2.25 15.10 -17.32
C THR A 231 -1.74 16.55 -17.34
N THR A 232 -0.90 16.95 -16.39
CA THR A 232 -0.19 18.24 -16.43
C THR A 232 0.82 18.29 -17.57
N MET A 233 1.56 17.22 -17.84
CA MET A 233 2.41 17.12 -19.03
C MET A 233 1.60 17.23 -20.33
N ARG A 234 0.37 16.71 -20.37
CA ARG A 234 -0.53 16.87 -21.52
C ARG A 234 -0.92 18.33 -21.76
N LEU A 235 -1.04 19.15 -20.72
CA LEU A 235 -1.30 20.58 -20.86
C LEU A 235 -0.19 21.28 -21.66
N TRP A 236 1.05 20.80 -21.57
CA TRP A 236 2.17 21.31 -22.35
C TRP A 236 1.93 21.22 -23.86
N ARG A 237 1.27 20.16 -24.33
CA ARG A 237 0.88 20.01 -25.75
C ARG A 237 0.01 21.17 -26.23
N VAL A 238 -0.87 21.67 -25.36
CA VAL A 238 -1.74 22.81 -25.67
C VAL A 238 -0.94 24.12 -25.67
N LEU A 239 0.03 24.28 -24.77
CA LEU A 239 0.88 25.48 -24.74
C LEU A 239 1.74 25.63 -26.01
N GLN A 240 2.11 24.52 -26.66
CA GLN A 240 2.86 24.51 -27.92
C GLN A 240 2.12 25.14 -29.12
N PHE A 241 0.85 25.56 -28.98
CA PHE A 241 0.21 26.39 -30.03
C PHE A 241 0.89 27.76 -30.17
N ALA A 242 1.47 28.30 -29.10
CA ALA A 242 2.24 29.53 -29.17
C ALA A 242 3.71 29.25 -29.53
N SER A 243 4.24 30.02 -30.48
CA SER A 243 5.60 29.84 -31.04
C SER A 243 6.71 29.89 -30.00
N VAL A 244 6.54 30.70 -28.95
CA VAL A 244 7.49 30.81 -27.81
C VAL A 244 7.68 29.46 -27.12
N PHE A 245 6.60 28.70 -26.91
CA PHE A 245 6.65 27.39 -26.26
C PHE A 245 7.22 26.28 -27.16
N GLN A 246 7.06 26.41 -28.49
CA GLN A 246 7.70 25.49 -29.44
C GLN A 246 9.22 25.63 -29.41
N LEU A 247 9.71 26.88 -29.40
CA LEU A 247 11.15 27.16 -29.29
C LEU A 247 11.70 26.57 -27.99
N PHE A 248 11.04 26.83 -26.85
CA PHE A 248 11.45 26.29 -25.55
C PHE A 248 11.52 24.75 -25.55
N ALA A 249 10.53 24.08 -26.14
CA ALA A 249 10.52 22.62 -26.22
C ALA A 249 11.71 22.07 -27.04
N SER A 250 12.05 22.73 -28.15
CA SER A 250 13.19 22.32 -28.99
C SER A 250 14.52 22.48 -28.27
N THR A 251 14.74 23.61 -27.58
CA THR A 251 15.97 23.85 -26.81
C THR A 251 16.05 22.93 -25.60
N ALA A 252 14.93 22.65 -24.94
CA ALA A 252 14.87 21.75 -23.79
C ALA A 252 15.28 20.32 -24.15
N MET A 253 14.86 19.80 -25.30
CA MET A 253 15.26 18.46 -25.75
C MET A 253 16.76 18.32 -25.98
N ILE A 254 17.39 19.37 -26.54
CA ILE A 254 18.84 19.40 -26.75
C ILE A 254 19.56 19.39 -25.39
N ILE A 255 19.16 20.29 -24.47
CA ILE A 255 19.73 20.37 -23.12
C ILE A 255 19.55 19.06 -22.37
N LEU A 256 18.36 18.45 -22.46
CA LEU A 256 18.06 17.17 -21.80
C LEU A 256 18.99 16.05 -22.30
N THR A 257 19.28 16.01 -23.60
CA THR A 257 20.20 15.01 -24.18
C THR A 257 21.62 15.19 -23.62
N PHE A 258 22.11 16.43 -23.52
CA PHE A 258 23.40 16.72 -22.88
C PHE A 258 23.40 16.38 -21.39
N LEU A 259 22.32 16.71 -20.68
CA LEU A 259 22.18 16.44 -19.25
C LEU A 259 22.14 14.92 -18.97
N MET A 260 21.47 14.14 -19.82
CA MET A 260 21.49 12.67 -19.73
C MET A 260 22.91 12.13 -19.92
N GLY A 261 23.63 12.61 -20.95
CA GLY A 261 25.03 12.22 -21.18
C GLY A 261 25.93 12.54 -19.99
N PHE A 262 25.81 13.75 -19.45
CA PHE A 262 26.54 14.17 -18.24
C PHE A 262 26.16 13.32 -17.02
N GLY A 263 24.87 13.02 -16.83
CA GLY A 263 24.38 12.18 -15.74
C GLY A 263 24.95 10.77 -15.79
N ILE A 264 25.01 10.15 -16.97
CA ILE A 264 25.62 8.82 -17.15
C ILE A 264 27.12 8.87 -16.81
N ALA A 265 27.84 9.90 -17.28
CA ALA A 265 29.26 10.08 -16.95
C ALA A 265 29.48 10.27 -15.44
N ALA A 266 28.66 11.11 -14.78
CA ALA A 266 28.77 11.36 -13.35
C ALA A 266 28.47 10.10 -12.52
N VAL A 267 27.44 9.33 -12.88
CA VAL A 267 27.09 8.07 -12.19
C VAL A 267 28.17 7.01 -12.40
N THR A 268 28.74 6.89 -13.59
CA THR A 268 29.81 5.91 -13.85
C THR A 268 31.10 6.25 -13.09
N ILE A 269 31.45 7.53 -12.97
CA ILE A 269 32.61 7.98 -12.18
C ILE A 269 32.36 7.77 -10.67
N ASN A 270 31.21 8.22 -10.16
CA ASN A 270 30.92 8.17 -8.72
C ASN A 270 30.54 6.76 -8.24
N GLY A 271 29.94 5.93 -9.10
CA GLY A 271 29.62 4.54 -8.78
C GLY A 271 30.87 3.73 -8.41
N ASN A 272 32.00 4.01 -9.09
CA ASN A 272 33.28 3.37 -8.79
C ASN A 272 33.87 3.78 -7.43
N ILE A 273 33.51 4.96 -6.91
CA ILE A 273 33.96 5.45 -5.60
C ILE A 273 33.07 4.89 -4.47
N ALA A 274 31.77 4.66 -4.74
CA ALA A 274 30.83 4.16 -3.74
C ALA A 274 31.18 2.75 -3.21
N ASP A 275 31.77 1.89 -4.04
CA ASP A 275 32.21 0.55 -3.60
C ASP A 275 33.43 0.61 -2.65
N SER A 276 34.25 1.67 -2.73
CA SER A 276 35.43 1.84 -1.85
C SER A 276 35.09 2.26 -0.41
N PHE A 277 33.87 2.74 -0.16
CA PHE A 277 33.38 3.12 1.19
C PHE A 277 32.64 1.98 1.92
N ARG A 278 32.46 0.83 1.26
CA ARG A 278 31.84 -0.37 1.86
C ARG A 278 32.86 -1.42 2.32
N ALA A 279 34.15 -1.10 2.31
CA ALA A 279 35.23 -1.92 2.85
C ALA A 279 35.64 -1.47 4.27
#